data_AF-A0A6A4Z3N2-F1
#
_entry.id   AF-A0A6A4Z3N2-F1
#
_cell.length_a   1.000
_cell.length_b   1.000
_cell.length_c   1.000
_cell.angle_alpha   90.00
_cell.angle_beta   90.00
_cell.angle_gamma   90.00
#
_symmetry.space_group_name_H-M   'P 1'
#
loop_
_entity.id
_entity.type
_entity.pdbx_description
1 polymer ?
#
loop_
_entity_poly.entity_id
_entity_poly.type
_entity_poly.pdbx_seq_one_letter_code
_entity_poly.pdbx_strand_id
1 'polypeptide(L)'
;MAETARKQQSLKPYSVILDGVPPHTIVTEPLVTGHSCKELSLQVPSDEYVGHALYPVGKLATMMWLCPGYHPRFSLLQSHQVWANAMVIFINVDLNDRYTNTFEREGSSLFVYWFARNSLTEGHPVLQQLIHGPRSNAASLPAAKDGVASPPNHDKPSLLFFRFAQGPYVYGGRLGYVQHDMEGHPSIRFKFELLDAAAFGQPLNALLDMDSVSKGVTE
;
A
#
# COMPACT_ATOMS: atom_id res chain seq x y z
N MET A 1 -23.95 -7.87 35.99
CA MET A 1 -22.83 -8.25 35.11
C MET A 1 -23.38 -8.37 33.71
N ALA A 2 -23.22 -7.32 32.88
CA ALA A 2 -23.76 -7.30 31.53
C ALA A 2 -22.71 -7.88 30.57
N GLU A 3 -22.93 -9.11 30.15
CA GLU A 3 -22.16 -9.81 29.13
C GLU A 3 -22.42 -9.11 27.79
N THR A 4 -21.49 -8.24 27.39
CA THR A 4 -21.56 -7.54 26.11
C THR A 4 -21.12 -8.53 25.03
N ALA A 5 -22.05 -9.35 24.57
CA ALA A 5 -21.89 -10.15 23.36
C ALA A 5 -21.70 -9.19 22.18
N ARG A 6 -20.45 -8.84 21.88
CA ARG A 6 -20.06 -8.19 20.63
C ARG A 6 -20.54 -9.11 19.52
N LYS A 7 -21.59 -8.70 18.80
CA LYS A 7 -21.99 -9.31 17.52
C LYS A 7 -20.76 -9.34 16.62
N GLN A 8 -20.12 -10.49 16.57
CA GLN A 8 -19.10 -10.79 15.59
C GLN A 8 -19.86 -10.96 14.26
N GLN A 9 -20.19 -9.84 13.61
CA GLN A 9 -20.67 -9.89 12.23
C GLN A 9 -19.63 -10.70 11.45
N SER A 10 -20.07 -11.81 10.87
CA SER A 10 -19.24 -12.68 10.05
C SER A 10 -18.61 -11.83 8.95
N LEU A 11 -17.28 -11.64 9.01
CA LEU A 11 -16.55 -10.97 7.95
C LEU A 11 -16.72 -11.84 6.69
N LYS A 12 -17.22 -11.25 5.61
CA LYS A 12 -17.35 -11.95 4.32
C LYS A 12 -15.99 -12.59 3.97
N PRO A 13 -15.96 -13.85 3.52
CA PRO A 13 -14.73 -14.49 3.06
C PRO A 13 -14.07 -13.66 1.95
N TYR A 14 -12.74 -13.61 1.91
CA TYR A 14 -12.03 -12.86 0.87
C TYR A 14 -12.37 -13.36 -0.54
N SER A 15 -12.72 -14.64 -0.70
CA SER A 15 -13.13 -15.22 -1.99
C SER A 15 -14.42 -14.60 -2.52
N VAL A 16 -15.30 -14.14 -1.63
CA VAL A 16 -16.53 -13.42 -1.99
C VAL A 16 -16.21 -11.94 -2.22
N ILE A 17 -15.31 -11.36 -1.43
CA ILE A 17 -14.91 -9.95 -1.58
C ILE A 17 -14.19 -9.73 -2.91
N LEU A 18 -13.28 -10.62 -3.28
CA LEU A 18 -12.44 -10.52 -4.47
C LEU A 18 -13.05 -11.22 -5.70
N ASP A 19 -14.36 -11.47 -5.69
CA ASP A 19 -15.02 -12.07 -6.84
C ASP A 19 -14.83 -11.21 -8.10
N GLY A 20 -14.44 -11.85 -9.20
CA GLY A 20 -14.09 -11.17 -10.46
C GLY A 20 -12.73 -10.44 -10.46
N VAL A 21 -12.00 -10.34 -9.34
CA VAL A 21 -10.63 -9.80 -9.34
C VAL A 21 -9.68 -10.86 -9.93
N PRO A 22 -8.89 -10.53 -10.97
CA PRO A 22 -8.09 -11.53 -11.66
C PRO A 22 -6.97 -12.07 -10.75
N PRO A 23 -6.77 -13.39 -10.68
CA PRO A 23 -5.68 -13.98 -9.91
C PRO A 23 -4.37 -13.95 -10.70
N HIS A 24 -3.25 -13.81 -9.99
CA HIS A 24 -1.91 -14.05 -10.51
C HIS A 24 -1.17 -15.05 -9.62
N THR A 25 -0.75 -16.18 -10.20
CA THR A 25 0.03 -17.20 -9.50
C THR A 25 1.51 -16.88 -9.63
N ILE A 26 2.12 -16.51 -8.52
CA ILE A 26 3.56 -16.33 -8.36
C ILE A 26 4.20 -17.71 -8.41
N VAL A 27 5.02 -17.92 -9.44
CA VAL A 27 5.87 -19.10 -9.56
C VAL A 27 7.30 -18.65 -9.29
N THR A 28 7.82 -18.98 -8.12
CA THR A 28 9.21 -18.68 -7.75
C THR A 28 9.88 -19.89 -7.13
N GLU A 29 11.06 -20.22 -7.63
CA GLU A 29 11.96 -21.22 -7.04
C GLU A 29 13.16 -20.47 -6.44
N PRO A 30 13.23 -20.28 -5.11
CA PRO A 30 14.34 -19.57 -4.52
C PRO A 30 15.61 -20.42 -4.58
N LEU A 31 16.69 -19.83 -5.09
CA LEU A 31 18.01 -20.45 -5.18
C LEU A 31 18.92 -19.99 -4.04
N VAL A 32 18.73 -18.75 -3.57
CA VAL A 32 19.60 -18.11 -2.58
C VAL A 32 18.81 -17.66 -1.36
N THR A 33 19.31 -17.96 -0.16
CA THR A 33 18.67 -17.61 1.13
C THR A 33 19.59 -16.72 1.98
N GLY A 34 19.07 -16.12 3.06
CA GLY A 34 19.87 -15.43 4.08
C GLY A 34 20.07 -13.93 3.90
N HIS A 35 19.82 -13.38 2.70
CA HIS A 35 19.92 -11.94 2.44
C HIS A 35 18.75 -11.15 3.04
N SER A 36 19.05 -9.98 3.60
CA SER A 36 18.02 -9.02 4.00
C SER A 36 17.38 -8.39 2.76
N CYS A 37 16.06 -8.16 2.73
CA CYS A 37 15.43 -7.42 1.62
C CYS A 37 16.06 -6.03 1.38
N LYS A 38 16.63 -5.41 2.42
CA LYS A 38 17.34 -4.12 2.33
C LYS A 38 18.60 -4.16 1.45
N GLU A 39 19.17 -5.35 1.27
CA GLU A 39 20.38 -5.57 0.47
C GLU A 39 20.05 -5.98 -0.97
N LEU A 40 18.80 -6.33 -1.23
CA LEU A 40 18.36 -6.82 -2.52
C LEU A 40 17.78 -5.68 -3.36
N SER A 41 17.97 -5.80 -4.67
CA SER A 41 17.25 -4.96 -5.64
C SER A 41 15.91 -5.59 -5.94
N LEU A 42 14.86 -4.81 -5.75
CA LEU A 42 13.51 -5.16 -6.15
C LEU A 42 13.39 -5.08 -7.67
N GLN A 43 12.79 -6.10 -8.27
CA GLN A 43 12.30 -6.08 -9.64
C GLN A 43 10.85 -5.58 -9.62
N VAL A 44 10.60 -4.43 -10.26
CA VAL A 44 9.25 -3.89 -10.37
C VAL A 44 8.43 -4.83 -11.26
N PRO A 45 7.29 -5.35 -10.77
CA PRO A 45 6.44 -6.21 -11.58
C PRO A 45 5.87 -5.47 -12.81
N SER A 46 5.48 -6.25 -13.82
CA SER A 46 4.80 -5.73 -15.02
C SER A 46 3.48 -5.04 -14.66
N ASP A 47 3.18 -3.94 -15.35
CA ASP A 47 1.96 -3.15 -15.14
C ASP A 47 0.69 -3.96 -15.48
N GLU A 48 0.81 -5.04 -16.26
CA GLU A 48 -0.29 -5.96 -16.55
C GLU A 48 -0.86 -6.65 -15.30
N TYR A 49 -0.04 -6.80 -14.23
CA TYR A 49 -0.46 -7.45 -12.98
C TYR A 49 -1.04 -6.46 -11.97
N VAL A 50 -1.11 -5.18 -12.30
CA VAL A 50 -1.75 -4.18 -11.44
C VAL A 50 -3.24 -4.56 -11.29
N GLY A 51 -3.74 -4.50 -10.06
CA GLY A 51 -5.08 -4.95 -9.69
C GLY A 51 -5.27 -6.46 -9.55
N HIS A 52 -4.23 -7.28 -9.76
CA HIS A 52 -4.35 -8.74 -9.62
C HIS A 52 -4.17 -9.22 -8.18
N ALA A 53 -4.98 -10.21 -7.79
CA ALA A 53 -4.85 -10.91 -6.51
C ALA A 53 -3.73 -11.96 -6.59
N LEU A 54 -2.74 -11.86 -5.72
CA LEU A 54 -1.52 -12.64 -5.75
C LEU A 54 -1.64 -13.93 -4.94
N TYR A 55 -1.22 -15.03 -5.56
CA TYR A 55 -1.15 -16.36 -4.96
C TYR A 55 0.26 -16.94 -5.05
N PRO A 56 0.73 -17.73 -4.07
CA PRO A 56 0.02 -18.13 -2.85
C PRO A 56 -0.18 -16.96 -1.87
N VAL A 57 -1.18 -17.08 -1.00
CA VAL A 57 -1.53 -16.03 -0.03
C VAL A 57 -0.38 -15.82 0.96
N GLY A 58 0.06 -14.58 1.10
CA GLY A 58 0.97 -14.18 2.16
C GLY A 58 2.09 -13.27 1.70
N LYS A 59 2.62 -12.53 2.66
CA LYS A 59 3.64 -11.51 2.40
C LYS A 59 4.95 -12.08 1.85
N LEU A 60 5.34 -13.27 2.30
CA LEU A 60 6.56 -13.93 1.83
C LEU A 60 6.52 -14.24 0.33
N ALA A 61 5.39 -14.77 -0.16
CA ALA A 61 5.21 -15.03 -1.59
C ALA A 61 5.35 -13.75 -2.42
N THR A 62 4.71 -12.67 -1.98
CA THR A 62 4.83 -11.35 -2.62
C THR A 62 6.27 -10.84 -2.58
N MET A 63 6.99 -10.98 -1.46
CA MET A 63 8.38 -10.53 -1.35
C MET A 63 9.32 -11.34 -2.25
N MET A 64 9.11 -12.65 -2.41
CA MET A 64 9.87 -13.49 -3.34
C MET A 64 9.60 -13.16 -4.80
N TRP A 65 8.37 -12.80 -5.14
CA TRP A 65 8.01 -12.34 -6.49
C TRP A 65 8.79 -11.08 -6.90
N LEU A 66 9.04 -10.20 -5.93
CA LEU A 66 9.79 -8.95 -6.11
C LEU A 66 11.31 -9.15 -6.20
N CYS A 67 11.83 -10.33 -5.87
CA CYS A 67 13.24 -10.65 -6.03
C CYS A 67 13.44 -12.10 -6.52
N PRO A 68 13.12 -12.37 -7.80
CA PRO A 68 13.25 -13.71 -8.36
C PRO A 68 14.63 -14.32 -8.10
N GLY A 69 14.65 -15.60 -7.70
CA GLY A 69 15.85 -16.33 -7.33
C GLY A 69 16.27 -16.20 -5.85
N TYR A 70 15.66 -15.31 -5.08
CA TYR A 70 15.98 -15.09 -3.66
C TYR A 70 14.83 -15.44 -2.71
N HIS A 71 15.19 -15.89 -1.50
CA HIS A 71 14.30 -15.98 -0.34
C HIS A 71 14.69 -14.91 0.69
N PRO A 72 14.07 -13.71 0.66
CA PRO A 72 14.51 -12.59 1.48
C PRO A 72 14.18 -12.76 2.96
N ARG A 73 15.04 -12.24 3.84
CA ARG A 73 14.73 -11.99 5.26
C ARG A 73 14.14 -10.60 5.42
N PHE A 74 13.00 -10.53 6.10
CA PHE A 74 12.28 -9.28 6.35
C PHE A 74 11.30 -9.45 7.52
N SER A 75 10.75 -8.36 8.02
CA SER A 75 9.76 -8.42 9.10
C SER A 75 8.35 -8.62 8.54
N LEU A 76 7.68 -9.70 8.93
CA LEU A 76 6.26 -9.91 8.61
C LEU A 76 5.34 -8.88 9.29
N LEU A 77 5.81 -8.25 10.37
CA LEU A 77 5.02 -7.33 11.20
C LEU A 77 5.08 -5.87 10.71
N GLN A 78 6.09 -5.50 9.92
CA GLN A 78 6.23 -4.13 9.44
C GLN A 78 5.39 -3.90 8.19
N SER A 79 4.51 -2.90 8.17
CA SER A 79 3.72 -2.55 6.99
C SER A 79 4.60 -2.06 5.82
N HIS A 80 5.73 -1.40 6.09
CA HIS A 80 6.68 -1.00 5.06
C HIS A 80 7.87 -1.96 4.99
N GLN A 81 8.49 -2.09 3.81
CA GLN A 81 9.74 -2.82 3.58
C GLN A 81 10.66 -1.96 2.72
N VAL A 82 11.87 -1.71 3.21
CA VAL A 82 12.89 -0.93 2.49
C VAL A 82 13.76 -1.88 1.68
N TRP A 83 13.96 -1.56 0.40
CA TRP A 83 14.84 -2.27 -0.51
C TRP A 83 16.01 -1.36 -0.92
N ALA A 84 17.04 -1.92 -1.56
CA ALA A 84 18.19 -1.12 -2.00
C ALA A 84 17.77 0.00 -2.99
N ASN A 85 16.81 -0.32 -3.86
CA ASN A 85 16.35 0.53 -4.96
C ASN A 85 14.87 0.95 -4.86
N ALA A 86 14.12 0.55 -3.82
CA ALA A 86 12.67 0.78 -3.76
C ALA A 86 12.13 0.80 -2.32
N MET A 87 10.85 1.09 -2.17
CA MET A 87 10.07 0.81 -0.96
C MET A 87 8.80 0.05 -1.29
N VAL A 88 8.33 -0.78 -0.38
CA VAL A 88 7.06 -1.50 -0.52
C VAL A 88 6.20 -1.26 0.71
N ILE A 89 4.95 -0.87 0.50
CA ILE A 89 3.95 -0.67 1.53
C ILE A 89 2.89 -1.77 1.43
N PHE A 90 2.60 -2.39 2.56
CA PHE A 90 1.57 -3.39 2.74
C PHE A 90 0.48 -2.86 3.66
N ILE A 91 -0.76 -2.79 3.18
CA ILE A 91 -1.91 -2.37 3.98
C ILE A 91 -2.96 -3.47 4.07
N ASN A 92 -3.71 -3.46 5.17
CA ASN A 92 -4.97 -4.18 5.26
C ASN A 92 -6.09 -3.15 5.06
N VAL A 93 -7.02 -3.48 4.19
CA VAL A 93 -8.22 -2.68 3.93
C VAL A 93 -9.34 -3.31 4.71
N ASP A 94 -9.95 -2.55 5.61
CA ASP A 94 -11.14 -2.99 6.35
C ASP A 94 -12.36 -2.28 5.79
N LEU A 95 -13.21 -3.04 5.11
CA LEU A 95 -14.48 -2.57 4.56
C LEU A 95 -15.51 -2.20 5.65
N ASN A 96 -15.20 -2.45 6.94
CA ASN A 96 -16.06 -2.12 8.08
C ASN A 96 -15.45 -1.04 9.00
N ASP A 97 -14.54 -0.20 8.47
CA ASP A 97 -14.09 1.05 9.10
C ASP A 97 -13.28 0.92 10.41
N ARG A 98 -12.80 -0.29 10.78
CA ARG A 98 -11.99 -0.45 12.01
C ARG A 98 -10.49 -0.18 11.82
N TYR A 99 -10.06 0.03 10.57
CA TYR A 99 -8.68 0.39 10.23
C TYR A 99 -8.65 1.62 9.32
N THR A 100 -7.70 2.52 9.57
CA THR A 100 -7.66 3.87 8.95
C THR A 100 -7.08 3.91 7.53
N ASN A 101 -6.55 2.80 6.99
CA ASN A 101 -6.05 2.79 5.61
C ASN A 101 -7.23 2.66 4.65
N THR A 102 -7.51 3.72 3.91
CA THR A 102 -8.69 3.84 3.06
C THR A 102 -8.30 4.36 1.69
N PHE A 103 -9.19 4.13 0.72
CA PHE A 103 -9.06 4.65 -0.63
C PHE A 103 -10.05 5.78 -0.85
N GLU A 104 -9.64 6.78 -1.63
CA GLU A 104 -10.47 7.91 -1.98
C GLU A 104 -10.25 8.25 -3.46
N ARG A 105 -11.33 8.47 -4.19
CA ARG A 105 -11.26 8.84 -5.60
C ARG A 105 -11.60 10.31 -5.77
N GLU A 106 -10.74 11.05 -6.46
CA GLU A 106 -11.01 12.43 -6.86
C GLU A 106 -10.80 12.55 -8.37
N GLY A 107 -11.89 12.73 -9.12
CA GLY A 107 -11.86 12.66 -10.58
C GLY A 107 -11.38 11.29 -11.07
N SER A 108 -10.34 11.27 -11.92
CA SER A 108 -9.72 10.04 -12.42
C SER A 108 -8.66 9.45 -11.49
N SER A 109 -8.21 10.19 -10.48
CA SER A 109 -7.12 9.77 -9.60
C SER A 109 -7.66 8.98 -8.41
N LEU A 110 -6.93 7.94 -8.03
CA LEU A 110 -7.21 7.13 -6.86
C LEU A 110 -6.11 7.36 -5.83
N PHE A 111 -6.52 7.76 -4.63
CA PHE A 111 -5.63 8.02 -3.51
C PHE A 111 -5.76 6.91 -2.47
N VAL A 112 -4.66 6.71 -1.74
CA VAL A 112 -4.58 5.79 -0.61
C VAL A 112 -3.99 6.51 0.60
N TYR A 113 -4.61 6.29 1.76
CA TYR A 113 -4.10 6.77 3.03
C TYR A 113 -3.33 5.66 3.74
N TRP A 114 -2.12 5.99 4.19
CA TRP A 114 -1.27 5.08 4.94
C TRP A 114 -0.77 5.74 6.22
N PHE A 115 -0.85 5.02 7.33
CA PHE A 115 -0.38 5.51 8.63
C PHE A 115 0.99 4.91 8.96
N ALA A 116 1.96 5.79 9.18
CA ALA A 116 3.26 5.39 9.66
C ALA A 116 3.15 4.83 11.09
N ARG A 117 4.08 3.96 11.47
CA ARG A 117 4.15 3.48 12.86
C ARG A 117 4.50 4.67 13.77
N ASN A 118 3.87 4.76 14.95
CA ASN A 118 4.11 5.84 15.93
C ASN A 118 5.59 6.06 16.31
N SER A 119 6.45 5.04 16.14
CA SER A 119 7.88 5.15 16.40
C SER A 119 8.67 5.87 15.29
N LEU A 120 8.03 6.18 14.16
CA LEU A 120 8.64 6.88 13.03
C LEU A 120 8.29 8.37 13.12
N THR A 121 9.31 9.20 13.23
CA THR A 121 9.21 10.66 13.13
C THR A 121 9.47 11.09 11.70
N GLU A 122 9.07 12.32 11.33
CA GLU A 122 9.22 12.84 9.97
C GLU A 122 10.67 12.76 9.46
N GLY A 123 11.65 13.09 10.30
CA GLY A 123 13.08 13.00 9.97
C GLY A 123 13.64 11.58 9.88
N HIS A 124 12.85 10.55 10.14
CA HIS A 124 13.30 9.17 10.04
C HIS A 124 13.62 8.80 8.57
N PRO A 125 14.75 8.11 8.27
CA PRO A 125 15.18 7.85 6.89
C PRO A 125 14.12 7.17 6.00
N VAL A 126 13.31 6.29 6.59
CA VAL A 126 12.17 5.64 5.90
C VAL A 126 11.13 6.67 5.43
N LEU A 127 10.76 7.61 6.29
CA LEU A 127 9.75 8.62 5.93
C LEU A 127 10.33 9.63 4.96
N GLN A 128 11.60 10.03 5.14
CA GLN A 128 12.30 10.90 4.20
C GLN A 128 12.37 10.28 2.79
N GLN A 129 12.60 8.97 2.67
CA GLN A 129 12.54 8.27 1.37
C GLN A 129 11.15 8.33 0.73
N LEU A 130 10.06 8.29 1.52
CA LEU A 130 8.71 8.44 0.99
C LEU A 130 8.40 9.91 0.60
N ILE A 131 8.81 10.87 1.43
CA ILE A 131 8.57 12.31 1.24
C ILE A 131 9.30 12.84 0.01
N HIS A 132 10.51 12.34 -0.26
CA HIS A 132 11.36 12.75 -1.38
C HIS A 132 11.30 11.79 -2.58
N GLY A 133 10.37 10.83 -2.57
CA GLY A 133 10.19 9.89 -3.67
C GLY A 133 9.41 10.47 -4.87
N PRO A 134 9.00 9.58 -5.79
CA PRO A 134 8.15 9.94 -6.92
C PRO A 134 6.89 10.68 -6.46
N ARG A 135 6.49 11.71 -7.21
CA ARG A 135 5.36 12.58 -6.89
C ARG A 135 4.07 12.10 -7.56
N SER A 136 2.95 12.47 -6.97
CA SER A 136 1.63 12.38 -7.60
C SER A 136 1.58 13.26 -8.86
N ASN A 137 0.86 12.78 -9.89
CA ASN A 137 0.55 13.52 -11.11
C ASN A 137 -0.59 14.52 -10.87
N ALA A 138 -1.48 14.22 -9.92
CA ALA A 138 -2.60 15.09 -9.54
C ALA A 138 -2.21 16.20 -8.55
N ALA A 139 -1.11 16.05 -7.81
CA ALA A 139 -0.67 17.04 -6.84
C ALA A 139 -0.04 18.26 -7.53
N SER A 140 -0.54 19.46 -7.20
CA SER A 140 0.17 20.70 -7.53
C SER A 140 1.47 20.77 -6.71
N LEU A 141 2.58 21.13 -7.36
CA LEU A 141 3.87 21.32 -6.68
C LEU A 141 3.70 22.28 -5.50
N PRO A 142 4.07 21.92 -4.25
CA PRO A 142 4.12 22.90 -3.19
C PRO A 142 5.14 23.97 -3.59
N ALA A 143 4.73 25.24 -3.50
CA ALA A 143 5.63 26.35 -3.72
C ALA A 143 6.86 26.18 -2.83
N ALA A 144 8.06 26.29 -3.42
CA ALA A 144 9.30 26.19 -2.67
C ALA A 144 9.26 27.20 -1.52
N LYS A 145 9.33 26.71 -0.27
CA LYS A 145 9.53 27.61 0.87
C LYS A 145 10.92 28.20 0.75
N ASP A 146 10.98 29.52 0.64
CA ASP A 146 12.22 30.27 0.46
C ASP A 146 13.26 29.90 1.54
N GLY A 147 14.49 29.58 1.08
CA GLY A 147 15.70 29.64 1.91
C GLY A 147 16.21 28.34 2.56
N VAL A 148 15.51 27.19 2.44
CA VAL A 148 16.03 25.90 2.93
C VAL A 148 16.16 24.92 1.77
N ALA A 149 17.39 24.48 1.48
CA ALA A 149 17.64 23.43 0.50
C ALA A 149 16.97 22.13 0.99
N SER A 150 15.81 21.82 0.42
CA SER A 150 15.18 20.52 0.63
C SER A 150 16.08 19.44 0.01
N PRO A 151 16.16 18.24 0.60
CA PRO A 151 16.84 17.12 -0.02
C PRO A 151 16.35 16.93 -1.47
N PRO A 152 17.24 16.61 -2.42
CA PRO A 152 16.82 16.36 -3.79
C PRO A 152 15.84 15.18 -3.83
N ASN A 153 14.80 15.30 -4.65
CA ASN A 153 13.91 14.18 -4.91
C ASN A 153 14.69 13.03 -5.56
N HIS A 154 14.21 11.80 -5.40
CA HIS A 154 14.76 10.61 -6.02
C HIS A 154 13.70 9.80 -6.76
N ASP A 155 14.15 8.95 -7.68
CA ASP A 155 13.27 8.15 -8.54
C ASP A 155 13.03 6.72 -8.03
N LYS A 156 13.47 6.38 -6.82
CA LYS A 156 13.24 5.06 -6.24
C LYS A 156 11.73 4.80 -6.09
N PRO A 157 11.16 3.78 -6.74
CA PRO A 157 9.71 3.55 -6.71
C PRO A 157 9.25 3.12 -5.33
N SER A 158 8.01 3.50 -5.00
CA SER A 158 7.26 2.97 -3.87
C SER A 158 6.09 2.14 -4.40
N LEU A 159 5.95 0.88 -3.99
CA LEU A 159 4.89 -0.01 -4.46
C LEU A 159 3.86 -0.27 -3.36
N LEU A 160 2.59 -0.41 -3.74
CA LEU A 160 1.51 -0.80 -2.84
C LEU A 160 1.10 -2.25 -3.02
N PHE A 161 0.93 -2.95 -1.90
CA PHE A 161 0.18 -4.19 -1.82
C PHE A 161 -0.89 -4.06 -0.76
N PHE A 162 -2.13 -4.36 -1.09
CA PHE A 162 -3.24 -4.25 -0.15
C PHE A 162 -4.05 -5.54 -0.13
N ARG A 163 -4.74 -5.83 0.97
CA ARG A 163 -5.58 -7.04 1.06
C ARG A 163 -6.83 -6.79 1.88
N PHE A 164 -7.84 -7.60 1.59
CA PHE A 164 -9.10 -7.65 2.33
C PHE A 164 -9.16 -8.94 3.15
N ALA A 165 -9.73 -8.89 4.36
CA ALA A 165 -10.07 -10.06 5.18
C ALA A 165 -8.98 -11.15 5.27
N GLN A 166 -7.70 -10.76 5.45
CA GLN A 166 -6.53 -11.66 5.48
C GLN A 166 -6.31 -12.52 4.22
N GLY A 167 -6.98 -12.18 3.12
CA GLY A 167 -6.86 -12.85 1.82
C GLY A 167 -5.55 -12.54 1.07
N PRO A 168 -5.48 -12.88 -0.23
CA PRO A 168 -4.33 -12.57 -1.07
C PRO A 168 -4.08 -11.05 -1.10
N TYR A 169 -2.81 -10.67 -1.24
CA TYR A 169 -2.47 -9.29 -1.56
C TYR A 169 -2.83 -9.00 -3.01
N VAL A 170 -3.40 -7.83 -3.25
CA VAL A 170 -3.59 -7.24 -4.57
C VAL A 170 -2.40 -6.34 -4.86
N TYR A 171 -1.82 -6.45 -6.05
CA TYR A 171 -0.76 -5.53 -6.48
C TYR A 171 -1.37 -4.18 -6.87
N GLY A 172 -1.13 -3.13 -6.10
CA GLY A 172 -1.69 -1.81 -6.33
C GLY A 172 -0.90 -0.92 -7.30
N GLY A 173 0.28 -1.37 -7.76
CA GLY A 173 1.15 -0.54 -8.58
C GLY A 173 2.00 0.44 -7.76
N ARG A 174 2.40 1.53 -8.43
CA ARG A 174 3.29 2.58 -7.94
C ARG A 174 2.53 3.66 -7.17
N LEU A 175 3.19 4.17 -6.15
CA LEU A 175 2.73 5.28 -5.31
C LEU A 175 3.44 6.57 -5.70
N GLY A 176 2.66 7.63 -5.91
CA GLY A 176 3.13 9.00 -6.01
C GLY A 176 2.82 9.75 -4.72
N TYR A 177 3.82 10.34 -4.07
CA TYR A 177 3.64 11.14 -2.87
C TYR A 177 2.79 12.39 -3.16
N VAL A 178 1.78 12.64 -2.33
CA VAL A 178 0.95 13.86 -2.34
C VAL A 178 1.33 14.75 -1.17
N GLN A 179 1.06 14.29 0.05
CA GLN A 179 1.27 15.03 1.29
C GLN A 179 1.33 14.09 2.50
N HIS A 180 1.73 14.63 3.65
CA HIS A 180 1.58 13.97 4.94
C HIS A 180 1.19 14.98 6.01
N ASP A 181 0.51 14.51 7.05
CA ASP A 181 0.05 15.31 8.17
C ASP A 181 0.05 14.48 9.47
N MET A 182 -0.06 15.16 10.61
CA MET A 182 -0.29 14.54 11.93
C MET A 182 -1.61 15.01 12.55
N GLU A 183 -2.48 15.65 11.76
CA GLU A 183 -3.64 16.34 12.31
C GLU A 183 -4.68 15.32 12.81
N GLY A 184 -4.99 15.39 14.10
CA GLY A 184 -5.96 14.48 14.72
C GLY A 184 -5.48 13.04 14.93
N HIS A 185 -4.19 12.73 14.71
CA HIS A 185 -3.66 11.37 14.78
C HIS A 185 -2.35 11.26 15.59
N PRO A 186 -2.16 10.16 16.35
CA PRO A 186 -0.91 9.93 17.10
C PRO A 186 0.26 9.48 16.21
N SER A 187 0.05 9.34 14.89
CA SER A 187 1.04 8.96 13.89
C SER A 187 0.91 9.83 12.65
N ILE A 188 2.00 9.91 11.89
CA ILE A 188 2.01 10.59 10.60
C ILE A 188 1.15 9.80 9.60
N ARG A 189 0.16 10.47 9.03
CA ARG A 189 -0.68 10.00 7.94
C ARG A 189 -0.11 10.49 6.63
N PHE A 190 0.08 9.59 5.67
CA PHE A 190 0.46 9.91 4.31
C PHE A 190 -0.74 9.76 3.38
N LYS A 191 -0.84 10.67 2.41
CA LYS A 191 -1.68 10.52 1.22
C LYS A 191 -0.77 10.26 0.03
N PHE A 192 -1.05 9.17 -0.68
CA PHE A 192 -0.39 8.82 -1.94
C PHE A 192 -1.44 8.70 -3.04
N GLU A 193 -1.06 9.03 -4.27
CA GLU A 193 -1.79 8.65 -5.48
C GLU A 193 -1.32 7.26 -5.94
N LEU A 194 -2.24 6.41 -6.36
CA LEU A 194 -1.93 5.20 -7.11
C LEU A 194 -1.78 5.54 -8.59
N LEU A 195 -0.53 5.64 -9.05
CA LEU A 195 -0.21 6.12 -10.39
C LEU A 195 -0.71 5.18 -11.50
N ASP A 196 -0.80 3.89 -11.20
CA ASP A 196 -1.21 2.85 -12.15
C ASP A 196 -2.68 2.43 -11.98
N ALA A 197 -3.49 3.18 -11.20
CA ALA A 197 -4.87 2.81 -10.87
C ALA A 197 -5.79 2.67 -12.09
N ALA A 198 -5.44 3.29 -13.22
CA ALA A 198 -6.18 3.15 -14.48
C ALA A 198 -6.20 1.70 -15.00
N ALA A 199 -5.27 0.85 -14.58
CA ALA A 199 -5.22 -0.57 -14.96
C ALA A 199 -6.18 -1.45 -14.15
N PHE A 200 -6.81 -0.94 -13.08
CA PHE A 200 -7.73 -1.74 -12.27
C PHE A 200 -8.98 -2.14 -13.06
N GLY A 201 -9.33 -3.43 -12.98
CA GLY A 201 -10.58 -3.94 -13.53
C GLY A 201 -11.81 -3.43 -12.78
N GLN A 202 -12.98 -3.48 -13.45
CA GLN A 202 -14.25 -3.04 -12.87
C GLN A 202 -14.57 -3.65 -11.49
N PRO A 203 -14.37 -4.96 -11.24
CA PRO A 203 -14.68 -5.54 -9.94
C PRO A 203 -13.89 -4.89 -8.81
N LEU A 204 -12.60 -4.64 -9.02
CA LEU A 204 -11.76 -3.98 -8.03
C LEU A 204 -12.14 -2.51 -7.84
N ASN A 205 -12.40 -1.78 -8.93
CA ASN A 205 -12.86 -0.38 -8.83
C ASN A 205 -14.16 -0.26 -8.02
N ALA A 206 -15.15 -1.13 -8.28
CA ALA A 206 -16.41 -1.12 -7.53
C ALA A 206 -16.20 -1.36 -6.02
N LEU A 207 -15.27 -2.24 -5.64
CA LEU A 207 -14.95 -2.48 -4.23
C LEU A 207 -14.33 -1.24 -3.56
N LEU A 208 -13.43 -0.56 -4.26
CA LEU A 208 -12.72 0.62 -3.73
C LEU A 208 -13.63 1.86 -3.72
N ASP A 209 -14.62 1.93 -4.60
CA ASP A 209 -15.59 3.02 -4.64
C ASP A 209 -16.64 2.89 -3.51
N MET A 210 -17.03 1.67 -3.11
CA MET A 210 -17.98 1.48 -2.01
C MET A 210 -17.49 2.01 -0.65
N ASP A 211 -16.16 2.08 -0.44
CA ASP A 211 -15.54 2.65 0.76
C ASP A 211 -15.63 4.20 0.79
N SER A 212 -15.82 4.83 -0.39
CA SER A 212 -15.99 6.28 -0.49
C SER A 212 -17.44 6.74 -0.23
N VAL A 213 -18.43 5.92 -0.58
CA VAL A 213 -19.86 6.26 -0.46
C VAL A 213 -20.36 6.19 0.98
N SER A 214 -19.80 5.29 1.80
CA SER A 214 -20.15 5.17 3.23
C SER A 214 -19.73 6.38 4.07
N LYS A 215 -18.83 7.24 3.57
CA LYS A 215 -18.35 8.46 4.23
C LYS A 215 -19.10 9.73 3.80
N GLY A 216 -20.02 9.64 2.84
CA GLY A 216 -20.77 10.77 2.29
C GLY A 216 -22.15 11.02 2.90
N VAL A 217 -22.55 10.30 3.95
CA VAL A 217 -23.86 10.49 4.60
C VAL A 217 -23.69 10.95 6.04
N THR A 218 -23.37 12.23 6.19
CA THR A 218 -23.76 13.04 7.34
C THR A 218 -24.12 14.42 6.81
N GLU A 219 -25.40 14.59 6.48
CA GLU A 219 -26.07 15.90 6.53
C GLU A 219 -26.41 16.24 7.99
#